data_AF-A0A7S4G2S5-F1
#
_entry.id   AF-A0A7S4G2S5-F1
#
_cell.length_a   1.000
_cell.length_b   1.000
_cell.length_c   1.000
_cell.angle_alpha   90.00
_cell.angle_beta   90.00
_cell.angle_gamma   90.00
#
_symmetry.space_group_name_H-M   'P 1'
#
loop_
_entity.id
_entity.type
_entity.pdbx_description
1 polymer ?
#
loop_
_entity_poly.entity_id
_entity_poly.type
_entity_poly.pdbx_seq_one_letter_code
_entity_poly.pdbx_strand_id
1 'polypeptide(L)'
;SNGVFTPFPEGSDDRWVATEGFRGMAESMATAAQQTGLVELRNPVWVSRMQARHGDGTWLLSGRSSDEALVDPEEPFDLVVIAHNGKCANRLVASAQGAPYVLEQLQRLRLSAIWALMVVF
;
A
#
# COMPACT_ATOMS: atom_id res chain seq x y z
N SER A 1 6.65 16.43 -11.52
CA SER A 1 6.17 17.40 -10.52
C SER A 1 7.39 18.08 -9.94
N ASN A 2 7.52 19.40 -10.07
CA ASN A 2 8.77 20.08 -9.69
C ASN A 2 8.83 20.43 -8.19
N GLY A 3 8.16 19.64 -7.33
CA GLY A 3 8.08 19.92 -5.89
C GLY A 3 7.51 21.31 -5.56
N VAL A 4 6.58 21.81 -6.38
CA VAL A 4 5.98 23.14 -6.19
C VAL A 4 4.79 23.03 -5.26
N PHE A 5 4.80 23.85 -4.20
CA PHE A 5 3.76 23.92 -3.20
C PHE A 5 3.25 25.35 -3.10
N THR A 6 1.96 25.52 -2.82
CA THR A 6 1.33 26.80 -2.51
C THR A 6 0.82 26.82 -1.07
N PRO A 7 0.78 28.00 -0.43
CA PRO A 7 0.15 28.14 0.88
C PRO A 7 -1.32 27.70 0.86
N PHE A 8 -1.80 27.14 1.95
CA PHE A 8 -3.18 26.70 2.06
C PHE A 8 -4.14 27.92 2.10
N PRO A 9 -5.29 27.90 1.38
CA PRO A 9 -6.11 29.10 1.17
C PRO A 9 -6.74 29.73 2.44
N GLU A 10 -6.77 29.03 3.57
CA GLU A 10 -7.46 29.46 4.80
C GLU A 10 -6.56 30.20 5.81
N GLY A 11 -5.48 30.84 5.36
CA GLY A 11 -4.71 31.77 6.20
C GLY A 11 -3.98 31.12 7.38
N SER A 12 -3.54 29.86 7.25
CA SER A 12 -2.54 29.33 8.19
C SER A 12 -1.17 29.42 7.55
N ASP A 13 -0.27 30.16 8.19
CA ASP A 13 1.07 30.43 7.66
C ASP A 13 1.95 29.16 7.52
N ASP A 14 1.53 28.05 8.14
CA ASP A 14 2.31 26.80 8.22
C ASP A 14 1.77 25.63 7.39
N ARG A 15 0.70 25.81 6.59
CA ARG A 15 0.14 24.72 5.75
C ARG A 15 0.40 24.98 4.26
N TRP A 16 0.85 23.92 3.58
CA TRP A 16 1.18 23.94 2.16
C TRP A 16 0.50 22.78 1.44
N VAL A 17 0.14 22.99 0.18
CA VAL A 17 -0.47 21.98 -0.69
C VAL A 17 0.25 21.95 -2.04
N ALA A 18 0.39 20.76 -2.62
CA ALA A 18 0.99 20.61 -3.95
C ALA A 18 0.08 21.25 -5.01
N THR A 19 0.67 22.03 -5.92
CA THR A 19 -0.07 22.89 -6.87
C THR A 19 -1.00 22.13 -7.81
N GLU A 20 -0.65 20.89 -8.16
CA GLU A 20 -1.42 19.99 -9.03
C GLU A 20 -1.94 18.77 -8.26
N GLY A 21 -2.15 18.93 -6.95
CA GLY A 21 -2.43 17.84 -6.03
C GLY A 21 -1.22 16.92 -5.79
N PHE A 22 -1.45 15.86 -5.00
CA PHE A 22 -0.36 14.99 -4.52
C PHE A 22 0.07 13.89 -5.50
N ARG A 23 -0.65 13.71 -6.61
CA ARG A 23 -0.35 12.66 -7.59
C ARG A 23 1.09 12.78 -8.11
N GLY A 24 1.46 13.97 -8.54
CA GLY A 24 2.78 14.20 -9.08
C GLY A 24 3.89 13.91 -8.07
N MET A 25 3.68 14.21 -6.78
CA MET A 25 4.64 13.88 -5.72
C MET A 25 4.82 12.36 -5.59
N ALA A 26 3.72 11.60 -5.55
CA ALA A 26 3.77 10.14 -5.48
C ALA A 26 4.48 9.51 -6.70
N GLU A 27 4.20 10.01 -7.91
CA GLU A 27 4.88 9.55 -9.13
C GLU A 27 6.39 9.84 -9.10
N SER A 28 6.79 11.03 -8.62
CA SER A 28 8.21 11.37 -8.49
C SER A 28 8.94 10.48 -7.48
N MET A 29 8.30 10.15 -6.35
CA MET A 29 8.87 9.21 -5.37
C MET A 29 9.05 7.82 -5.98
N ALA A 30 8.05 7.33 -6.73
CA ALA A 30 8.13 6.03 -7.40
C ALA A 30 9.25 6.00 -8.45
N THR A 31 9.37 7.03 -9.29
CA THR A 31 10.47 7.14 -10.27
C THR A 31 11.83 7.18 -9.59
N ALA A 32 11.99 7.99 -8.53
CA ALA A 32 13.24 8.08 -7.79
C ALA A 32 13.62 6.73 -7.15
N ALA A 33 12.64 6.00 -6.60
CA ALA A 33 12.87 4.67 -6.03
C ALA A 33 13.31 3.66 -7.11
N GLN A 34 12.66 3.64 -8.28
CA GLN A 34 13.04 2.75 -9.38
C GLN A 34 14.45 3.06 -9.93
N GLN A 35 14.86 4.33 -9.96
CA GLN A 35 16.20 4.73 -10.39
C GLN A 35 17.32 4.16 -9.51
N THR A 36 17.03 3.74 -8.27
CA THR A 36 18.00 3.06 -7.41
C THR A 36 18.34 1.64 -7.86
N GLY A 37 17.47 1.01 -8.67
CA GLY A 37 17.55 -0.41 -9.03
C GLY A 37 17.17 -1.37 -7.89
N LEU A 38 16.87 -0.86 -6.68
CA LEU A 38 16.48 -1.67 -5.52
C LEU A 38 14.96 -1.87 -5.41
N VAL A 39 14.17 -1.13 -6.20
CA VAL A 39 12.72 -1.14 -6.13
C VAL A 39 12.13 -1.52 -7.48
N GLU A 40 11.44 -2.66 -7.51
CA GLU A 40 10.58 -3.04 -8.60
C GLU A 40 9.14 -2.56 -8.31
N LEU A 41 8.55 -1.82 -9.25
CA LEU A 41 7.17 -1.39 -9.17
C LEU A 41 6.30 -2.22 -10.13
N ARG A 42 5.36 -2.98 -9.59
CA ARG A 42 4.39 -3.76 -10.38
C ARG A 42 3.01 -3.13 -10.28
N ASN A 43 2.47 -2.62 -11.38
CA ASN A 43 1.11 -2.12 -11.46
C ASN A 43 0.46 -2.42 -12.85
N PRO A 44 -0.86 -2.63 -12.92
CA PRO A 44 -1.77 -2.89 -11.80
C PRO A 44 -1.55 -4.28 -11.20
N VAL A 45 -1.51 -4.39 -9.87
CA VAL A 45 -1.45 -5.67 -9.16
C VAL A 45 -2.46 -5.67 -8.03
N TRP A 46 -3.25 -6.74 -7.93
CA TRP A 46 -4.15 -6.97 -6.82
C TRP A 46 -3.63 -8.12 -5.97
N VAL A 47 -3.06 -7.83 -4.81
CA VAL A 47 -2.66 -8.88 -3.84
C VAL A 47 -3.90 -9.32 -3.07
N SER A 48 -4.32 -10.57 -3.22
CA SER A 48 -5.52 -11.09 -2.58
C SER A 48 -5.22 -12.09 -1.45
N ARG A 49 -4.05 -12.74 -1.51
CA ARG A 49 -3.64 -13.74 -0.53
C ARG A 49 -2.18 -13.56 -0.12
N MET A 50 -1.92 -13.84 1.15
CA MET A 50 -0.59 -13.97 1.71
C MET A 50 -0.51 -15.29 2.47
N GLN A 51 0.56 -16.06 2.30
CA GLN A 51 0.76 -17.35 2.99
C GLN A 51 2.16 -17.40 3.58
N ALA A 52 2.26 -17.74 4.86
CA ALA A 52 3.56 -18.05 5.47
C ALA A 52 3.97 -19.46 5.04
N ARG A 53 5.22 -19.63 4.61
CA ARG A 53 5.79 -20.96 4.40
C ARG A 53 6.23 -21.54 5.75
N HIS A 54 5.77 -22.76 6.03
CA HIS A 54 6.10 -23.43 7.27
C HIS A 54 7.59 -23.80 7.30
N GLY A 55 8.29 -23.36 8.35
CA GLY A 55 9.65 -23.79 8.66
C GLY A 55 10.77 -22.85 8.26
N ASP A 56 10.53 -21.90 7.34
CA ASP A 56 11.55 -20.94 6.89
C ASP A 56 11.23 -19.47 7.22
N GLY A 57 9.97 -19.16 7.59
CA GLY A 57 9.55 -17.80 7.96
C GLY A 57 9.32 -16.87 6.77
N THR A 58 9.30 -17.40 5.55
CA THR A 58 9.10 -16.63 4.32
C THR A 58 7.63 -16.54 3.90
N TRP A 59 7.33 -15.66 2.94
CA TRP A 59 5.97 -15.31 2.54
C TRP A 59 5.76 -15.41 1.04
N LEU A 60 4.64 -16.03 0.66
CA LEU A 60 4.15 -16.08 -0.72
C LEU A 60 2.95 -15.16 -0.89
N LEU A 61 2.92 -14.42 -2.00
CA LEU A 61 1.83 -13.50 -2.37
C LEU A 61 1.16 -13.97 -3.66
N SER A 62 -0.16 -13.94 -3.70
CA SER A 62 -0.93 -14.28 -4.90
C SER A 62 -2.05 -13.29 -5.20
N GLY A 63 -2.44 -13.28 -6.47
CA GLY A 63 -3.54 -12.56 -7.07
C GLY A 63 -4.89 -13.14 -6.66
N ARG A 64 -5.92 -12.85 -7.44
CA ARG A 64 -7.32 -13.16 -7.10
C ARG A 64 -7.60 -14.66 -7.10
N SER A 65 -6.92 -15.42 -7.95
CA SER A 65 -6.85 -16.87 -7.87
C SER A 65 -5.51 -17.32 -7.28
N SER A 66 -5.46 -18.53 -6.75
CA SER A 66 -4.20 -19.16 -6.29
C SER A 66 -3.18 -19.33 -7.41
N ASP A 67 -3.66 -19.44 -8.65
CA ASP A 67 -2.85 -19.69 -9.83
C ASP A 67 -2.22 -18.40 -10.38
N GLU A 68 -2.71 -17.23 -9.94
CA GLU A 68 -2.07 -15.93 -10.16
C GLU A 68 -0.97 -15.69 -9.12
N ALA A 69 0.06 -16.54 -9.09
CA ALA A 69 1.22 -16.30 -8.25
C ALA A 69 1.86 -14.95 -8.64
N LEU A 70 1.99 -14.03 -7.67
CA LEU A 70 2.61 -12.72 -7.91
C LEU A 70 4.12 -12.76 -7.73
N VAL A 71 4.63 -13.85 -7.18
CA VAL A 71 6.03 -14.18 -7.04
C VAL A 71 6.22 -15.65 -7.41
N ASP A 72 7.40 -15.96 -7.93
CA ASP A 72 7.81 -17.34 -8.11
C ASP A 72 7.81 -18.03 -6.73
N PRO A 73 7.18 -19.21 -6.58
CA PRO A 73 7.28 -19.99 -5.34
C PRO A 73 8.71 -20.30 -4.90
N GLU A 74 9.68 -20.27 -5.81
CA GLU A 74 11.10 -20.45 -5.51
C GLU A 74 11.79 -19.15 -5.03
N GLU A 75 11.12 -18.00 -5.14
CA GLU A 75 11.61 -16.68 -4.71
C GLU A 75 10.62 -16.00 -3.73
N PRO A 76 10.43 -16.54 -2.51
CA PRO A 76 9.53 -15.96 -1.52
C PRO A 76 10.11 -14.69 -0.88
N PHE A 77 9.26 -13.91 -0.21
CA PHE A 77 9.69 -12.72 0.52
C PHE A 77 10.04 -13.05 1.98
N ASP A 78 11.16 -12.53 2.48
CA ASP A 78 11.50 -12.62 3.91
C ASP A 78 10.59 -11.74 4.79
N LEU A 79 10.05 -10.66 4.21
CA LEU A 79 9.23 -9.69 4.92
C LEU A 79 8.16 -9.07 4.02
N VAL A 80 6.97 -8.83 4.59
CA VAL A 80 5.85 -8.17 3.91
C VAL A 80 5.43 -6.93 4.70
N VAL A 81 5.43 -5.77 4.02
CA VAL A 81 4.89 -4.52 4.56
C VAL A 81 3.52 -4.25 3.94
N ILE A 82 2.48 -4.12 4.76
CA ILE A 82 1.11 -3.85 4.31
C ILE A 82 0.78 -2.37 4.51
N ALA A 83 0.83 -1.59 3.42
CA ALA A 83 0.47 -0.17 3.40
C ALA A 83 -0.90 0.04 2.72
N HIS A 84 -1.94 -0.64 3.20
CA HIS A 84 -3.30 -0.57 2.64
C HIS A 84 -4.30 0.03 3.66
N ASN A 85 -5.44 0.55 3.18
CA ASN A 85 -6.59 0.83 4.03
C ASN A 85 -6.97 -0.39 4.92
N GLY A 86 -7.45 -0.13 6.14
CA GLY A 86 -7.58 -1.17 7.16
C GLY A 86 -8.57 -2.30 6.80
N LYS A 87 -9.63 -2.05 6.02
CA LYS A 87 -10.55 -3.13 5.58
C LYS A 87 -9.87 -4.15 4.66
N CYS A 88 -9.12 -3.68 3.67
CA CYS A 88 -8.40 -4.58 2.76
C CYS A 88 -7.19 -5.21 3.44
N ALA A 89 -6.49 -4.49 4.32
CA ALA A 89 -5.43 -5.05 5.16
C ALA A 89 -5.96 -6.21 6.02
N ASN A 90 -7.12 -6.04 6.68
CA ASN A 90 -7.77 -7.09 7.45
C ASN A 90 -8.09 -8.32 6.59
N ARG A 91 -8.61 -8.13 5.37
CA ARG A 91 -8.91 -9.24 4.46
C ARG A 91 -7.65 -9.99 4.03
N LEU A 92 -6.57 -9.27 3.73
CA LEU A 92 -5.30 -9.88 3.33
C LEU A 92 -4.66 -10.63 4.51
N VAL A 93 -4.58 -10.03 5.70
CA VAL A 93 -4.01 -10.68 6.89
C VAL A 93 -4.88 -11.85 7.37
N ALA A 94 -6.20 -11.79 7.19
CA ALA A 94 -7.07 -12.94 7.46
C ALA A 94 -6.76 -14.15 6.57
N SER A 95 -6.18 -13.93 5.38
CA SER A 95 -5.70 -15.02 4.52
C SER A 95 -4.37 -15.63 4.98
N ALA A 96 -3.61 -14.90 5.82
CA ALA A 96 -2.31 -15.30 6.31
C ALA A 96 -2.43 -16.43 7.34
N GLN A 97 -2.20 -17.66 6.88
CA GLN A 97 -1.97 -18.80 7.75
C GLN A 97 -0.63 -18.59 8.48
N GLY A 98 -0.65 -17.99 9.67
CA GLY A 98 0.57 -17.78 10.47
C GLY A 98 0.65 -16.48 11.27
N ALA A 99 -0.27 -15.53 11.10
CA ALA A 99 -0.23 -14.23 11.80
C ALA A 99 -1.50 -13.89 12.61
N PRO A 100 -2.03 -14.80 13.47
CA PRO A 100 -3.31 -14.58 14.16
C PRO A 100 -3.30 -13.38 15.11
N TYR A 101 -2.18 -13.12 15.78
CA TYR A 101 -2.06 -11.97 16.69
C TYR A 101 -2.07 -10.64 15.93
N VAL A 102 -1.43 -10.58 14.76
CA VAL A 102 -1.46 -9.39 13.89
C VAL A 102 -2.88 -9.12 13.40
N LEU A 103 -3.61 -10.17 13.01
CA LEU A 103 -5.01 -10.05 12.62
C LEU A 103 -5.86 -9.45 13.74
N GLU A 104 -5.70 -9.93 14.98
CA GLU A 104 -6.43 -9.43 16.13
C GLU A 104 -6.14 -7.95 16.39
N GLN A 105 -4.88 -7.52 16.33
CA GLN A 105 -4.52 -6.12 16.51
C GLN A 105 -5.10 -5.23 15.39
N LEU A 106 -5.06 -5.68 14.13
CA LEU A 106 -5.62 -4.94 13.01
C LEU A 106 -7.15 -4.81 13.10
N GLN A 107 -7.84 -5.85 13.61
CA GLN A 107 -9.29 -5.82 13.83
C GLN A 107 -9.72 -4.82 14.92
N ARG A 108 -8.83 -4.43 15.83
CA ARG A 108 -9.10 -3.40 16.85
C ARG A 108 -9.05 -1.98 16.30
N LEU A 109 -8.52 -1.78 15.09
CA LEU A 109 -8.45 -0.46 14.47
C LEU A 109 -9.85 0.04 14.11
N ARG A 110 -10.17 1.27 14.52
CA ARG A 110 -11.41 1.95 14.15
C ARG A 110 -11.24 2.61 12.79
N LEU A 111 -12.10 2.27 11.84
CA LEU A 111 -12.13 2.91 10.53
C LEU A 111 -13.05 4.13 10.58
N SER A 112 -12.53 5.30 10.20
CA SER A 112 -13.33 6.51 9.99
C SER A 112 -13.89 6.53 8.57
N ALA A 113 -15.18 6.80 8.42
CA ALA A 113 -15.77 7.09 7.12
C ALA A 113 -15.54 8.58 6.80
N ILE A 114 -14.59 8.85 5.91
CA ILE A 114 -14.32 10.18 5.37
C ILE A 114 -14.75 10.17 3.91
N TRP A 115 -15.52 11.18 3.53
CA TRP A 115 -16.02 11.34 2.16
C TRP A 115 -15.62 12.72 1.63
N ALA A 116 -15.31 12.79 0.34
CA ALA A 116 -15.10 14.04 -0.37
C ALA A 116 -16.09 14.10 -1.53
N LEU A 117 -16.85 15.20 -1.64
CA LEU A 117 -17.71 15.48 -2.78
C LEU A 117 -17.06 16.60 -3.58
N MET A 118 -16.83 16.37 -4.87
CA MET A 118 -16.29 17.34 -5.80
C MET A 118 -17.36 17.69 -6.83
N VAL A 119 -17.56 18.99 -7.07
CA VAL A 119 -18.44 19.50 -8.13
C VAL A 119 -17.58 20.34 -9.06
N VAL A 120 -17.72 20.14 -10.36
CA VAL A 120 -17.06 20.91 -11.42
C VAL A 120 -18.16 21.58 -12.23
N PHE A 121 -18.00 22.87 -12.52
CA PHE A 121 -18.94 23.68 -13.29
C PHE A 121 -18.35 24.06 -14.65
#